data_AF-A0A7V9LZJ6-F1
#
_entry.id   AF-A0A7V9LZJ6-F1
#
_cell.length_a   1.000
_cell.length_b   1.000
_cell.length_c   1.000
_cell.angle_alpha   90.00
_cell.angle_beta   90.00
_cell.angle_gamma   90.00
#
_symmetry.space_group_name_H-M   'P 1'
#
loop_
_entity.id
_entity.type
_entity.pdbx_description
1 polymer ?
#
loop_
_entity_poly.entity_id
_entity_poly.type
_entity_poly.pdbx_seq_one_letter_code
_entity_poly.pdbx_strand_id
1 'polypeptide(L)'
;MTLVSPPELQLGVQAPPRRRSSRRLLYFMVGGFVALSLLRFTFDAGDLTSSGAIRAALVLAIPIGLAGLGGLWSERAGIVNIGLEGMLIAGTLFGAWAGYQWGPWVGVLVGMTGGAAFGLVHAVATVTFAVDHIVSGVAINILAIGVGGV
;
A
#
# COMPACT_ATOMS: atom_id res chain seq x y z
N MET A 1 21.42 43.97 -42.10
CA MET A 1 22.23 43.22 -41.12
C MET A 1 21.59 43.38 -39.75
N THR A 2 20.61 42.54 -39.43
CA THR A 2 19.99 42.46 -38.10
C THR A 2 20.70 41.35 -37.34
N LEU A 3 21.36 41.71 -36.24
CA LEU A 3 22.05 40.77 -35.37
C LEU A 3 20.99 39.82 -34.75
N VAL A 4 20.97 38.57 -35.21
CA VAL A 4 20.24 37.50 -34.54
C VAL A 4 21.05 37.14 -33.30
N SER A 5 20.60 37.59 -32.14
CA SER A 5 21.12 37.16 -30.85
C SER A 5 20.98 35.65 -30.71
N PRO A 6 22.00 34.92 -30.21
CA PRO A 6 21.86 33.49 -29.96
C PRO A 6 20.77 33.22 -28.91
N PRO A 7 20.05 32.08 -29.00
CA PRO A 7 19.09 31.70 -27.98
C PRO A 7 19.84 31.47 -26.67
N GLU A 8 19.53 32.26 -25.64
CA GLU A 8 20.02 32.02 -24.30
C GLU A 8 19.61 30.61 -23.88
N LEU A 9 20.60 29.75 -23.72
CA LEU A 9 20.43 28.45 -23.11
C LEU A 9 20.05 28.71 -21.65
N GLN A 10 18.75 28.83 -21.39
CA GLN A 10 18.16 28.94 -20.06
C GLN A 10 18.41 27.61 -19.35
N LEU A 11 19.65 27.42 -18.89
CA LEU A 11 20.02 26.48 -17.85
C LEU A 11 19.27 26.94 -16.60
N GLY A 12 18.01 26.49 -16.52
CA GLY A 12 17.16 26.64 -15.35
C GLY A 12 17.82 25.89 -14.21
N VAL A 13 18.74 26.56 -13.52
CA VAL A 13 19.23 26.14 -12.21
C VAL A 13 18.02 26.19 -11.28
N GLN A 14 17.30 25.06 -11.22
CA GLN A 14 16.21 24.90 -10.28
C GLN A 14 16.80 25.04 -8.88
N ALA A 15 16.30 26.01 -8.12
CA ALA A 15 16.71 26.21 -6.74
C ALA A 15 16.44 24.93 -5.93
N PRO A 16 17.35 24.51 -5.03
CA PRO A 16 17.16 23.30 -4.25
C PRO A 16 15.87 23.38 -3.41
N PRO A 17 15.17 22.24 -3.20
CA PRO A 17 13.90 22.23 -2.49
C PRO A 17 14.05 22.82 -1.08
N ARG A 18 13.17 23.77 -0.72
CA ARG A 18 13.14 24.41 0.60
C ARG A 18 13.02 23.36 1.71
N ARG A 19 14.01 23.32 2.60
CA ARG A 19 14.08 22.42 3.77
C ARG A 19 12.80 22.54 4.60
N ARG A 20 11.95 21.50 4.58
CA ARG A 20 10.69 21.45 5.33
C ARG A 20 10.97 21.63 6.82
N SER A 21 10.28 22.57 7.47
CA SER A 21 10.55 23.01 8.85
C SER A 21 10.36 21.86 9.86
N SER A 22 11.49 21.34 10.36
CA SER A 22 11.60 20.25 11.35
C SER A 22 10.84 20.54 12.66
N ARG A 23 10.58 21.82 12.98
CA ARG A 23 9.81 22.22 14.16
C ARG A 23 8.35 21.78 14.11
N ARG A 24 7.73 21.74 12.92
CA ARG A 24 6.34 21.26 12.78
C ARG A 24 6.23 19.77 13.07
N LEU A 25 7.18 18.98 12.60
CA LEU A 25 7.25 17.54 12.86
C LEU A 25 7.41 17.25 14.36
N LEU A 26 8.27 18.02 15.04
CA LEU A 26 8.45 17.91 16.49
C LEU A 26 7.13 18.12 17.25
N TYR A 27 6.37 19.17 16.91
CA TYR A 27 5.09 19.42 17.57
C TYR A 27 4.06 18.31 17.33
N PHE A 28 4.02 17.71 16.13
CA PHE A 28 3.18 16.54 15.88
C PHE A 28 3.58 15.33 16.72
N MET A 29 4.88 15.06 16.87
CA MET A 29 5.38 13.94 17.68
C MET A 29 5.07 14.14 19.17
N VAL A 30 5.34 15.34 19.70
CA VAL A 30 5.04 15.68 21.09
C VAL A 30 3.54 15.64 21.35
N GLY A 31 2.73 16.22 20.46
CA GLY A 31 1.27 16.20 20.58
C GLY A 31 0.72 14.78 20.55
N GLY A 32 1.22 13.93 19.64
CA GLY A 32 0.83 12.52 19.56
C GLY A 32 1.21 11.74 20.82
N PHE A 33 2.41 11.96 21.36
CA PHE A 33 2.86 11.32 22.59
C PHE A 33 1.98 11.72 23.79
N VAL A 34 1.71 13.02 23.96
CA VAL A 34 0.83 13.53 25.03
C VAL A 34 -0.59 12.98 24.90
N ALA A 35 -1.16 12.99 23.69
CA ALA A 35 -2.49 12.44 23.44
C ALA A 35 -2.56 10.95 23.79
N LEU A 36 -1.56 10.17 23.38
CA LEU A 36 -1.48 8.75 23.70
C LEU A 36 -1.33 8.51 25.22
N SER A 37 -0.51 9.30 25.91
CA SER A 37 -0.37 9.25 27.36
C SER A 37 -1.66 9.59 28.10
N LEU A 38 -2.39 10.61 27.65
CA LEU A 38 -3.69 10.97 28.21
C LEU A 38 -4.72 9.86 27.96
N LEU A 39 -4.81 9.32 26.74
CA LEU A 39 -5.71 8.22 26.40
C LEU A 39 -5.47 6.99 27.27
N ARG A 40 -4.21 6.60 27.47
CA ARG A 40 -3.84 5.49 28.35
C ARG A 40 -4.32 5.71 29.78
N PHE A 41 -4.22 6.94 30.27
CA PHE A 41 -4.58 7.29 31.63
C PHE A 41 -6.09 7.43 31.83
N THR A 42 -6.79 8.11 30.92
CA THR A 42 -8.24 8.39 31.06
C THR A 42 -9.12 7.19 30.74
N PHE A 43 -8.65 6.27 29.89
CA PHE A 43 -9.43 5.10 29.45
C PHE A 43 -8.88 3.76 29.99
N ASP A 44 -7.94 3.81 30.95
CA ASP A 44 -7.23 2.64 31.50
C ASP A 44 -6.66 1.71 30.40
N ALA A 45 -6.27 2.30 29.28
CA ALA A 45 -5.90 1.60 28.06
C ALA A 45 -4.40 1.25 28.07
N GLY A 46 -3.94 0.59 29.15
CA GLY A 46 -2.55 0.20 29.35
C GLY A 46 -1.98 -0.66 28.20
N ASP A 47 -2.85 -1.42 27.54
CA ASP A 47 -2.52 -2.31 26.43
C ASP A 47 -2.07 -1.57 25.15
N LEU A 48 -2.42 -0.30 24.96
CA LEU A 48 -2.08 0.46 23.75
C LEU A 48 -0.56 0.61 23.52
N THR A 49 0.23 0.57 24.59
CA THR A 49 1.70 0.60 24.51
C THR A 49 2.35 -0.70 24.96
N SER A 50 1.54 -1.77 25.10
CA SER A 50 2.08 -3.08 25.44
C SER A 50 3.02 -3.58 24.34
N SER A 51 3.96 -4.44 24.72
CA SER A 51 4.79 -5.16 23.76
C SER A 51 3.95 -5.99 22.78
N GLY A 52 2.79 -6.50 23.23
CA GLY A 52 1.81 -7.20 22.40
C GLY A 52 1.21 -6.33 21.31
N ALA A 53 0.76 -5.12 21.66
CA ALA A 53 0.21 -4.16 20.68
C ALA A 53 1.26 -3.75 19.63
N ILE A 54 2.49 -3.46 20.06
CA ILE A 54 3.59 -3.14 19.14
C ILE A 54 3.89 -4.33 18.22
N ARG A 55 3.94 -5.56 18.75
CA ARG A 55 4.15 -6.76 17.94
C ARG A 55 3.03 -6.96 16.92
N ALA A 56 1.78 -6.81 17.32
CA ALA A 56 0.64 -6.94 16.42
C ALA A 56 0.67 -5.89 15.30
N ALA A 57 0.98 -4.64 15.65
CA ALA A 57 1.13 -3.56 14.67
C ALA A 57 2.21 -3.88 13.63
N LEU A 58 3.38 -4.37 14.05
CA LEU A 58 4.46 -4.73 13.12
C LEU A 58 4.08 -5.91 12.21
N VAL A 59 3.48 -6.96 12.79
CA VAL A 59 3.07 -8.16 12.03
C VAL A 59 2.01 -7.84 10.99
N LEU A 60 1.07 -6.93 11.29
CA LEU A 60 0.03 -6.50 10.35
C LEU A 60 0.53 -5.46 9.35
N ALA A 61 1.46 -4.58 9.75
CA ALA A 61 1.98 -3.53 8.87
C ALA A 61 2.86 -4.08 7.75
N ILE A 62 3.62 -5.16 7.98
CA ILE A 62 4.54 -5.72 6.98
C ILE A 62 3.79 -6.18 5.72
N PRO A 63 2.76 -7.06 5.79
CA PRO A 63 2.01 -7.49 4.60
C PRO A 63 1.35 -6.33 3.86
N ILE A 64 0.76 -5.38 4.59
CA ILE A 64 0.09 -4.22 4.00
C ILE A 64 1.13 -3.30 3.33
N GLY A 65 2.30 -3.11 3.93
CA GLY A 65 3.41 -2.37 3.35
C GLY A 65 3.91 -3.00 2.06
N LEU A 66 4.05 -4.34 2.02
CA LEU A 66 4.40 -5.07 0.80
C LEU A 66 3.34 -4.93 -0.30
N ALA A 67 2.05 -4.99 0.06
CA ALA A 67 0.96 -4.73 -0.87
C ALA A 67 1.00 -3.29 -1.42
N GLY A 68 1.26 -2.31 -0.55
CA GLY A 68 1.43 -0.91 -0.94
C GLY A 68 2.61 -0.68 -1.89
N LEU A 69 3.71 -1.40 -1.73
CA LEU A 69 4.83 -1.38 -2.69
C LEU A 69 4.41 -1.94 -4.05
N GLY A 70 3.60 -3.00 -4.08
CA GLY A 70 2.98 -3.51 -5.30
C GLY A 70 2.06 -2.48 -5.96
N GLY A 71 1.24 -1.78 -5.15
CA GLY A 71 0.40 -0.67 -5.60
C GLY A 71 1.19 0.48 -6.23
N LEU A 72 2.30 0.89 -5.58
CA LEU A 72 3.20 1.90 -6.11
C LEU A 72 3.80 1.51 -7.47
N TRP A 73 4.10 0.22 -7.66
CA TRP A 73 4.56 -0.29 -8.96
C TRP A 73 3.45 -0.23 -10.01
N SER A 74 2.23 -0.58 -9.64
CA SER A 74 1.05 -0.49 -10.50
C SER A 74 0.81 0.96 -10.96
N GLU A 75 0.84 1.92 -10.04
CA GLU A 75 0.68 3.35 -10.36
C GLU A 75 1.78 3.86 -11.29
N ARG A 76 3.03 3.41 -11.10
CA ARG A 76 4.13 3.73 -12.02
C ARG A 76 3.93 3.17 -13.43
N ALA A 77 3.21 2.05 -13.57
CA ALA A 77 2.79 1.48 -14.84
C ALA A 77 1.54 2.17 -15.43
N GLY A 78 1.00 3.20 -14.76
CA GLY A 78 -0.20 3.92 -15.20
C GLY A 78 -1.52 3.24 -14.81
N ILE A 79 -1.48 2.15 -14.04
CA ILE A 79 -2.66 1.40 -13.60
C ILE A 79 -2.86 1.62 -12.10
N VAL A 80 -3.90 2.36 -11.74
CA VAL A 80 -4.26 2.60 -10.35
C VAL A 80 -4.93 1.34 -9.80
N ASN A 81 -4.44 0.78 -8.69
CA ASN A 81 -4.97 -0.47 -8.14
C ASN A 81 -5.59 -0.26 -6.75
N ILE A 82 -6.92 -0.11 -6.73
CA ILE A 82 -7.72 -0.04 -5.49
C ILE A 82 -8.12 -1.45 -4.99
N GLY A 83 -7.91 -2.48 -5.82
CA GLY A 83 -8.28 -3.88 -5.54
C GLY A 83 -7.27 -4.66 -4.70
N LEU A 84 -6.29 -3.98 -4.08
CA LEU A 84 -5.18 -4.64 -3.36
C LEU A 84 -5.64 -5.47 -2.16
N GLU A 85 -6.71 -5.05 -1.49
CA GLU A 85 -7.29 -5.81 -0.38
C GLU A 85 -7.82 -7.17 -0.84
N GLY A 86 -8.53 -7.19 -1.98
CA GLY A 86 -9.01 -8.43 -2.57
C GLY A 86 -7.88 -9.32 -3.08
N MET A 87 -6.80 -8.73 -3.61
CA MET A 87 -5.60 -9.47 -4.01
C MET A 87 -4.87 -10.08 -2.80
N LEU A 88 -4.85 -9.38 -1.65
CA LEU A 88 -4.35 -9.92 -0.39
C LEU A 88 -5.19 -11.10 0.09
N ILE A 89 -6.52 -10.96 0.11
CA ILE A 89 -7.44 -12.05 0.49
C ILE A 89 -7.28 -13.25 -0.45
N ALA A 90 -7.18 -13.04 -1.76
CA ALA A 90 -6.91 -14.13 -2.70
C ALA A 90 -5.59 -14.84 -2.36
N GLY A 91 -4.51 -14.09 -2.14
CA GLY A 91 -3.22 -14.65 -1.78
C GLY A 91 -3.24 -15.46 -0.48
N THR A 92 -3.95 -14.99 0.55
CA THR A 92 -4.09 -15.73 1.81
C THR A 92 -4.93 -17.00 1.62
N LEU A 93 -5.97 -16.97 0.77
CA LEU A 93 -6.84 -18.11 0.54
C LEU A 93 -6.14 -19.23 -0.23
N PHE A 94 -5.50 -18.90 -1.35
CA PHE A 94 -4.69 -19.85 -2.12
C PHE A 94 -3.50 -20.36 -1.32
N GLY A 95 -2.84 -19.47 -0.58
CA GLY A 95 -1.67 -19.82 0.23
C GLY A 95 -2.01 -20.70 1.44
N ALA A 96 -3.12 -20.44 2.12
CA ALA A 96 -3.59 -21.27 3.22
C ALA A 96 -3.98 -22.68 2.73
N TRP A 97 -4.72 -22.75 1.62
CA TRP A 97 -5.10 -24.03 1.02
C TRP A 97 -3.88 -24.86 0.62
N ALA A 98 -2.95 -24.29 -0.14
CA ALA A 98 -1.74 -25.00 -0.56
C ALA A 98 -0.78 -25.29 0.61
N GLY A 99 -0.70 -24.38 1.57
CA GLY A 99 0.08 -24.55 2.80
C GLY A 99 -0.39 -25.73 3.64
N TYR A 100 -1.71 -25.92 3.70
CA TYR A 100 -2.32 -27.07 4.36
C TYR A 100 -2.02 -28.39 3.64
N GLN A 101 -2.02 -28.40 2.31
CA GLN A 101 -1.81 -29.63 1.53
C GLN A 101 -0.34 -30.05 1.42
N TRP A 102 0.57 -29.09 1.19
CA TRP A 102 1.95 -29.37 0.78
C TRP A 102 3.00 -28.67 1.64
N GLY A 103 2.57 -27.98 2.69
CA GLY A 103 3.46 -27.31 3.64
C GLY A 103 3.69 -25.83 3.33
N PRO A 104 4.32 -25.11 4.29
CA PRO A 104 4.26 -23.65 4.36
C PRO A 104 4.91 -22.95 3.16
N TRP A 105 6.01 -23.49 2.63
CA TRP A 105 6.71 -22.89 1.50
C TRP A 105 5.95 -23.00 0.18
N VAL A 106 5.23 -24.10 -0.03
CA VAL A 106 4.32 -24.24 -1.18
C VAL A 106 3.15 -23.30 -1.02
N GLY A 107 2.64 -23.12 0.20
CA GLY A 107 1.65 -22.10 0.53
C GLY A 107 2.11 -20.69 0.15
N VAL A 108 3.36 -20.31 0.45
CA VAL A 108 3.90 -19.01 0.03
C VAL A 108 3.89 -18.87 -1.49
N LEU A 109 4.41 -19.87 -2.22
CA LEU A 109 4.45 -19.82 -3.68
C LEU A 109 3.06 -19.73 -4.31
N VAL A 110 2.12 -20.56 -3.86
CA VAL A 110 0.76 -20.60 -4.39
C VAL A 110 -0.06 -19.36 -3.97
N GLY A 111 0.20 -18.81 -2.78
CA GLY A 111 -0.37 -17.53 -2.37
C GLY A 111 0.11 -16.36 -3.22
N MET A 112 1.41 -16.33 -3.56
CA MET A 112 1.96 -15.33 -4.49
C MET A 112 1.32 -15.42 -5.86
N THR A 113 1.17 -16.62 -6.43
CA THR A 113 0.52 -16.80 -7.73
C THR A 113 -0.98 -16.51 -7.67
N GLY A 114 -1.65 -16.82 -6.56
CA GLY A 114 -3.06 -16.51 -6.33
C GLY A 114 -3.34 -15.00 -6.34
N GLY A 115 -2.55 -14.22 -5.59
CA GLY A 115 -2.64 -12.76 -5.63
C GLY A 115 -2.30 -12.18 -7.01
N ALA A 116 -1.26 -12.72 -7.67
CA ALA A 116 -0.89 -12.31 -9.01
C ALA A 116 -1.96 -12.63 -10.06
N ALA A 117 -2.70 -13.73 -9.92
CA ALA A 117 -3.82 -14.08 -10.79
C ALA A 117 -4.95 -13.05 -10.71
N PHE A 118 -5.28 -12.58 -9.50
CA PHE A 118 -6.26 -11.49 -9.33
C PHE A 118 -5.73 -10.15 -9.88
N GLY A 119 -4.43 -9.86 -9.70
CA GLY A 119 -3.77 -8.74 -10.37
C GLY A 119 -3.84 -8.81 -11.89
N LEU A 120 -3.69 -10.02 -12.46
CA LEU A 120 -3.84 -10.24 -13.90
C LEU A 120 -5.27 -10.01 -14.36
N VAL A 121 -6.27 -10.45 -13.60
CA VAL A 121 -7.69 -10.15 -13.90
C VAL A 121 -7.93 -8.64 -13.92
N HIS A 122 -7.38 -7.90 -12.94
CA HIS A 122 -7.45 -6.44 -12.92
C HIS A 122 -6.80 -5.82 -14.16
N ALA A 123 -5.58 -6.26 -14.49
CA ALA A 123 -4.85 -5.78 -15.66
C ALA A 123 -5.62 -6.07 -16.96
N VAL A 124 -6.18 -7.26 -17.14
CA VAL A 124 -6.98 -7.60 -18.33
C VAL A 124 -8.23 -6.74 -18.42
N ALA A 125 -8.97 -6.56 -17.31
CA ALA A 125 -10.15 -5.71 -17.28
C ALA A 125 -9.83 -4.25 -17.65
N THR A 126 -8.74 -3.72 -17.11
CA THR A 126 -8.38 -2.30 -17.26
C THR A 126 -7.62 -2.00 -18.54
N VAL A 127 -6.67 -2.84 -18.92
CA VAL A 127 -5.81 -2.64 -20.11
C VAL A 127 -6.49 -3.14 -21.38
N THR A 128 -7.07 -4.34 -21.36
CA THR A 128 -7.67 -4.95 -22.57
C THR A 128 -9.09 -4.45 -22.81
N PHE A 129 -9.90 -4.38 -21.75
CA PHE A 129 -11.31 -4.00 -21.85
C PHE A 129 -11.59 -2.54 -21.52
N ALA A 130 -10.56 -1.75 -21.20
CA ALA A 130 -10.68 -0.32 -20.88
C ALA A 130 -11.70 -0.02 -19.76
N VAL A 131 -11.87 -0.95 -18.82
CA VAL A 131 -12.72 -0.75 -17.65
C VAL A 131 -12.05 0.25 -16.70
N ASP A 132 -12.85 1.13 -16.10
CA ASP A 132 -12.38 2.03 -15.06
C ASP A 132 -11.64 1.28 -13.93
N HIS A 133 -10.44 1.74 -13.61
CA HIS A 133 -9.57 1.15 -12.59
C HIS A 133 -10.26 1.04 -11.22
N ILE A 134 -11.03 2.06 -10.83
CA ILE A 134 -11.76 2.07 -9.57
C ILE A 134 -12.84 0.97 -9.59
N VAL A 135 -13.60 0.85 -10.67
CA VAL A 135 -14.69 -0.13 -10.79
C VAL A 135 -14.13 -1.55 -10.76
N SER A 136 -13.09 -1.84 -11.53
CA SER A 136 -12.44 -3.14 -11.52
C SER A 136 -11.84 -3.47 -10.14
N GLY A 137 -11.17 -2.51 -9.49
CA GLY A 137 -10.57 -2.70 -8.17
C GLY A 137 -11.62 -2.97 -7.08
N VAL A 138 -12.71 -2.20 -7.05
CA VAL A 138 -13.82 -2.41 -6.10
C VAL A 138 -14.50 -3.75 -6.34
N ALA A 139 -14.74 -4.14 -7.60
CA ALA A 139 -15.32 -5.43 -7.93
C ALA A 139 -14.44 -6.60 -7.44
N ILE A 140 -13.12 -6.47 -7.56
CA ILE A 140 -12.16 -7.45 -7.04
C ILE A 140 -12.23 -7.55 -5.51
N ASN A 141 -12.27 -6.43 -4.80
CA ASN A 141 -12.39 -6.44 -3.33
C ASN A 141 -13.69 -7.13 -2.90
N ILE A 142 -14.82 -6.79 -3.51
CA ILE A 142 -16.12 -7.39 -3.18
C ILE A 142 -16.12 -8.90 -3.47
N LEU A 143 -15.60 -9.31 -4.63
CA LEU A 143 -15.51 -10.71 -5.01
C LEU A 143 -14.63 -11.49 -4.02
N ALA A 144 -13.47 -10.94 -3.65
CA ALA A 144 -12.55 -11.59 -2.74
C ALA A 144 -13.12 -11.72 -1.32
N ILE A 145 -13.79 -10.68 -0.81
CA ILE A 145 -14.52 -10.73 0.47
C ILE A 145 -15.61 -11.83 0.41
N GLY A 146 -16.44 -11.82 -0.63
CA GLY A 146 -17.53 -12.78 -0.80
C GLY A 146 -17.07 -14.23 -0.90
N VAL A 147 -15.98 -14.50 -1.63
CA VAL A 147 -15.38 -15.84 -1.75
C VAL A 147 -14.57 -16.20 -0.50
N GLY A 148 -13.92 -15.22 0.12
CA GLY A 148 -13.05 -15.41 1.28
C GLY A 148 -13.79 -15.68 2.58
N GLY A 149 -15.06 -15.28 2.67
CA GLY A 149 -15.87 -15.46 3.87
C GLY A 149 -15.36 -14.65 5.06
N VAL A 150 -14.70 -13.52 4.78
CA VAL A 150 -14.14 -12.57 5.76
C VAL A 150 -14.92 -11.27 5.79
#